data_AF-A0A1T4PRN1-F1
#
_entry.id   AF-A0A1T4PRN1-F1
#
_cell.length_a   1.000
_cell.length_b   1.000
_cell.length_c   1.000
_cell.angle_alpha   90.00
_cell.angle_beta   90.00
_cell.angle_gamma   90.00
#
_symmetry.space_group_name_H-M   'P 1'
#
loop_
_entity.id
_entity.type
_entity.pdbx_description
1 polymer ?
#
loop_
_entity_poly.entity_id
_entity_poly.type
_entity_poly.pdbx_seq_one_letter_code
_entity_poly.pdbx_strand_id
1 'polypeptide(L)'
;MNMLIDDAVREAAQNASAINSILVVRSTARRIAAQLGASEEEDIDAVARMLIKECARLGVAMEYQPADALLRIQRHGGGVLLEW
;
A
#
# COMPACT_ATOMS: atom_id res chain seq x y z
N MET A 1 10.48 17.50 1.04
CA MET A 1 9.55 16.59 1.73
C MET A 1 8.98 15.49 0.82
N ASN A 2 8.68 15.78 -0.47
CA ASN A 2 8.21 14.76 -1.44
C ASN A 2 9.11 13.53 -1.64
N MET A 3 10.44 13.71 -1.62
CA MET A 3 11.38 12.62 -1.97
C MET A 3 11.29 11.41 -1.03
N LEU A 4 11.00 11.62 0.27
CA LEU A 4 10.87 10.54 1.25
C LEU A 4 9.56 9.74 1.09
N ILE A 5 8.47 10.41 0.70
CA ILE A 5 7.19 9.75 0.41
C ILE A 5 7.32 8.93 -0.87
N ASP A 6 7.94 9.50 -1.92
CA ASP A 6 8.18 8.82 -3.19
C ASP A 6 8.97 7.51 -2.99
N ASP A 7 10.03 7.55 -2.19
CA ASP A 7 10.86 6.37 -1.91
C ASP A 7 10.10 5.30 -1.10
N ALA A 8 9.37 5.70 -0.06
CA ALA A 8 8.56 4.77 0.75
C ALA A 8 7.42 4.12 -0.05
N VAL A 9 6.78 4.88 -0.95
CA VAL A 9 5.75 4.38 -1.87
C VAL A 9 6.33 3.35 -2.82
N ARG A 10 7.49 3.66 -3.42
CA ARG A 10 8.20 2.75 -4.33
C ARG A 10 8.60 1.47 -3.62
N GLU A 11 9.19 1.57 -2.43
CA GLU A 11 9.62 0.42 -1.65
C GLU A 11 8.44 -0.49 -1.32
N ALA A 12 7.32 0.06 -0.84
CA ALA A 12 6.13 -0.71 -0.52
C ALA A 12 5.57 -1.48 -1.74
N ALA A 13 5.48 -0.81 -2.90
CA ALA A 13 4.99 -1.42 -4.13
C ALA A 13 5.98 -2.46 -4.70
N GLN A 14 7.29 -2.20 -4.65
CA GLN A 14 8.32 -3.16 -5.05
C GLN A 14 8.31 -4.41 -4.17
N ASN A 15 8.18 -4.25 -2.86
CA ASN A 15 8.08 -5.36 -1.92
C ASN A 15 6.84 -6.21 -2.20
N ALA A 16 5.66 -5.60 -2.40
CA ALA A 16 4.44 -6.32 -2.75
C ALA A 16 4.57 -7.06 -4.08
N SER A 17 5.19 -6.44 -5.09
CA SER A 17 5.48 -7.08 -6.38
C SER A 17 6.42 -8.28 -6.24
N ALA A 18 7.50 -8.14 -5.49
CA ALA A 18 8.53 -9.17 -5.34
C ALA A 18 7.98 -10.45 -4.70
N ILE A 19 6.99 -10.32 -3.81
CA ILE A 19 6.37 -11.45 -3.11
C ILE A 19 5.01 -11.87 -3.69
N ASN A 20 4.60 -11.30 -4.83
CA ASN A 20 3.27 -11.50 -5.43
C ASN A 20 2.10 -11.26 -4.43
N SER A 21 2.23 -10.24 -3.58
CA SER A 21 1.19 -9.89 -2.62
C SER A 21 0.29 -8.76 -3.10
N ILE A 22 -0.90 -8.71 -2.51
CA ILE A 22 -1.88 -7.65 -2.66
C ILE A 22 -1.52 -6.52 -1.70
N LEU A 23 -1.47 -5.29 -2.19
CA LEU A 23 -1.22 -4.12 -1.36
C LEU A 23 -2.53 -3.49 -0.87
N VAL A 24 -2.70 -3.35 0.45
CA VAL A 24 -3.86 -2.68 1.06
C VAL A 24 -3.60 -1.18 1.12
N VAL A 25 -4.03 -0.47 0.07
CA VAL A 25 -3.63 0.92 -0.22
C VAL A 25 -3.83 1.85 0.96
N ARG A 26 -5.04 1.91 1.55
CA ARG A 26 -5.34 2.90 2.60
C ARG A 26 -4.62 2.60 3.92
N SER A 27 -4.40 1.32 4.24
CA SER A 27 -3.64 0.92 5.43
C SER A 27 -2.15 1.25 5.26
N THR A 28 -1.58 0.91 4.10
CA THR A 28 -0.19 1.24 3.77
C THR A 28 0.03 2.76 3.72
N ALA A 29 -0.89 3.50 3.11
CA ALA A 29 -0.81 4.97 3.05
C ALA A 29 -0.78 5.62 4.43
N ARG A 30 -1.66 5.16 5.35
CA ARG A 30 -1.66 5.63 6.75
C ARG A 30 -0.33 5.39 7.45
N ARG A 31 0.28 4.22 7.23
CA ARG A 31 1.57 3.87 7.84
C ARG A 31 2.70 4.77 7.31
N ILE A 32 2.77 4.95 5.99
CA ILE A 32 3.76 5.82 5.35
C ILE A 32 3.60 7.28 5.81
N ALA A 33 2.35 7.79 5.84
CA ALA A 33 2.07 9.14 6.33
C ALA A 33 2.49 9.30 7.80
N ALA A 34 2.12 8.35 8.68
CA ALA A 34 2.45 8.39 10.09
C ALA A 34 3.97 8.37 10.37
N GLN A 35 4.75 7.59 9.60
CA GLN A 35 6.21 7.55 9.71
C GLN A 35 6.87 8.91 9.42
N LEU A 36 6.17 9.78 8.68
CA LEU A 36 6.64 11.10 8.29
C LEU A 36 6.01 12.22 9.12
N GLY A 37 5.26 11.87 10.16
CA GLY A 37 4.57 12.84 11.03
C GLY A 37 3.31 13.46 10.39
N ALA A 38 2.85 12.94 9.26
CA ALA A 38 1.63 13.36 8.59
C ALA A 38 0.44 12.51 9.07
N SER A 39 -0.57 13.15 9.65
CA SER A 39 -1.76 12.49 10.20
C SER A 39 -3.07 13.02 9.64
N GLU A 40 -3.01 14.03 8.77
CA GLU A 40 -4.20 14.57 8.13
C GLU A 40 -4.72 13.63 7.04
N GLU A 41 -6.04 13.56 6.87
CA GLU A 41 -6.66 12.68 5.89
C GLU A 41 -6.27 13.06 4.46
N GLU A 42 -5.97 14.35 4.21
CA GLU A 42 -5.46 14.84 2.91
C GLU A 42 -4.08 14.26 2.57
N ASP A 43 -3.17 14.18 3.55
CA ASP A 43 -1.86 13.59 3.35
C ASP A 43 -1.96 12.09 3.09
N ILE A 44 -2.82 11.39 3.84
CA ILE A 44 -3.07 9.96 3.65
C ILE A 44 -3.63 9.71 2.24
N ASP A 45 -4.57 10.54 1.78
CA ASP A 45 -5.14 10.42 0.44
C ASP A 45 -4.12 10.75 -0.67
N ALA A 46 -3.20 11.69 -0.43
CA ALA A 46 -2.11 11.98 -1.34
C ALA A 46 -1.18 10.76 -1.48
N VAL A 47 -0.76 10.15 -0.38
CA VAL A 47 0.06 8.93 -0.37
C VAL A 47 -0.66 7.76 -1.02
N ALA A 48 -1.97 7.59 -0.76
CA ALA A 48 -2.79 6.55 -1.37
C ALA A 48 -2.80 6.69 -2.90
N ARG A 49 -2.96 7.91 -3.43
CA ARG A 49 -2.90 8.17 -4.88
C ARG A 49 -1.54 7.82 -5.48
N MET A 50 -0.45 8.04 -4.74
CA MET A 50 0.89 7.68 -5.17
C MET A 50 1.08 6.16 -5.21
N LEU A 51 0.64 5.43 -4.18
CA LEU A 51 0.64 3.96 -4.14
C LEU A 51 -0.14 3.36 -5.31
N ILE A 52 -1.32 3.91 -5.63
CA ILE A 52 -2.14 3.41 -6.74
C ILE A 52 -1.40 3.51 -8.07
N LYS A 53 -0.77 4.67 -8.34
CA LYS A 53 0.00 4.88 -9.56
C LYS A 53 1.18 3.91 -9.65
N GLU A 54 1.90 3.72 -8.55
CA GLU A 54 3.09 2.88 -8.53
C GLU A 54 2.75 1.38 -8.63
N CYS A 55 1.70 0.93 -7.94
CA CYS A 55 1.20 -0.44 -8.05
C CYS A 55 0.70 -0.73 -9.48
N ALA A 56 -0.01 0.21 -10.11
CA ALA A 56 -0.44 0.07 -11.50
C ALA A 56 0.74 -0.03 -12.46
N ARG A 57 1.83 0.73 -12.21
CA ARG A 57 3.07 0.66 -12.98
C ARG A 57 3.77 -0.70 -12.87
N LEU A 58 3.71 -1.32 -11.69
CA LEU A 58 4.37 -2.59 -11.39
C LEU A 58 3.48 -3.83 -11.60
N GLY A 59 2.20 -3.65 -11.92
CA GLY A 59 1.25 -4.76 -12.04
C GLY A 59 0.87 -5.41 -10.70
N VAL A 60 1.01 -4.66 -9.59
CA VAL A 60 0.67 -5.13 -8.24
C VAL A 60 -0.84 -5.05 -8.04
N ALA A 61 -1.42 -6.16 -7.57
CA ALA A 61 -2.82 -6.20 -7.19
C ALA A 61 -3.05 -5.30 -5.95
N MET A 62 -4.14 -4.53 -5.98
CA MET A 62 -4.47 -3.58 -4.92
C MET A 62 -5.81 -3.92 -4.29
N GLU A 63 -5.92 -3.66 -3.00
CA GLU A 63 -7.18 -3.64 -2.26
C GLU A 63 -7.31 -2.33 -1.49
N TYR A 64 -8.52 -1.79 -1.44
CA TYR A 64 -8.76 -0.50 -0.80
C TYR A 64 -9.06 -0.65 0.70
N GLN A 65 -9.64 -1.78 1.09
CA GLN A 65 -10.01 -2.10 2.47
C GLN A 65 -9.29 -3.36 2.99
N PRO A 66 -8.76 -3.33 4.22
CA PRO A 66 -8.11 -4.49 4.81
C PRO A 66 -9.05 -5.68 5.04
N ALA A 67 -10.33 -5.43 5.34
CA ALA A 67 -11.32 -6.50 5.55
C ALA A 67 -11.57 -7.32 4.28
N ASP A 68 -11.73 -6.65 3.14
CA ASP A 68 -11.95 -7.28 1.83
C ASP A 68 -10.70 -8.03 1.35
N ALA A 69 -9.51 -7.46 1.59
CA ALA A 69 -8.23 -8.11 1.30
C ALA A 69 -8.06 -9.41 2.10
N LEU A 70 -8.37 -9.38 3.41
CA LEU A 70 -8.28 -10.56 4.28
C LEU A 70 -9.26 -11.65 3.83
N LEU A 71 -10.49 -11.28 3.46
CA LEU A 71 -11.50 -12.18 2.91
C LEU A 71 -11.05 -12.84 1.60
N ARG A 72 -10.41 -12.10 0.68
CA ARG A 72 -9.85 -12.68 -0.56
C ARG A 72 -8.67 -13.61 -0.29
N ILE A 73 -7.76 -13.25 0.60
CA ILE A 73 -6.61 -14.09 0.98
C ILE A 73 -7.13 -15.42 1.55
N GLN A 74 -8.10 -15.37 2.48
CA GLN A 74 -8.72 -16.56 3.07
C GLN A 74 -9.47 -17.42 2.04
N ARG A 75 -10.13 -16.80 1.06
CA ARG A 75 -10.95 -17.53 0.06
C ARG A 75 -10.15 -18.09 -1.11
N HIS A 76 -9.06 -17.44 -1.51
CA HIS A 76 -8.38 -17.77 -2.77
C HIS A 76 -6.90 -18.13 -2.61
N GLY A 77 -6.34 -18.07 -1.40
CA GLY A 77 -4.96 -18.48 -1.11
C GLY A 77 -3.87 -17.66 -1.82
N GLY A 78 -4.24 -16.58 -2.52
CA GLY A 78 -3.34 -15.73 -3.29
C GLY A 78 -3.13 -14.39 -2.58
N GLY A 79 -2.21 -14.37 -1.61
CA GLY A 79 -1.73 -13.13 -1.00
C GLY A 79 -1.18 -13.32 0.41
N VAL A 80 -0.29 -12.43 0.82
CA VAL A 80 0.29 -12.38 2.17
C VAL A 80 -0.05 -11.03 2.78
N LEU A 81 -0.82 -11.02 3.86
CA LEU A 81 -0.98 -9.80 4.66
C LEU A 81 0.34 -9.58 5.41
N LEU A 82 1.11 -8.59 4.98
CA LEU A 82 2.35 -8.22 5.66
C LEU A 82 1.99 -7.43 6.94
N GLU A 83 1.81 -8.15 8.04
CA GLU A 83 1.90 -7.57 9.38
C GLU A 83 3.38 -7.34 9.69
N TRP A 84 3.78 -6.07 9.74
CA TRP A 84 5.06 -5.62 10.28
C TRP A 84 4.72 -4.76 11.49
#